data_AF-A0A811G209-F1
#
_entry.id   AF-A0A811G209-F1
#
_cell.length_a   1.000
_cell.length_b   1.000
_cell.length_c   1.000
_cell.angle_alpha   90.00
_cell.angle_beta   90.00
_cell.angle_gamma   90.00
#
_symmetry.space_group_name_H-M   'P 1'
#
loop_
_entity.id
_entity.type
_entity.pdbx_description
1 polymer ?
#
loop_
_entity_poly.entity_id
_entity_poly.type
_entity_poly.pdbx_seq_one_letter_code
_entity_poly.pdbx_strand_id
1 'polypeptide(L)'
;MSDVILRADGGEITVGRQIGSFVWGRWDVTLPSDVSLKDQPDTRMAEGFLYKPEDLPKGRFDLRGVRADSSQTMVAKKSGEIDYSLSTSDTEQVLDAAEKRIEGNLFFEKDITTDGLGIYEPGVDFHEDDLVDVMLWGKRLPDLPVTAIDIAAERGSAERWRVHVGGQPIADAAALRSSREKIFAQIAAERREAASKLGVVSRQAASAVKTADGAAKTAGKALSTAQGAVHDSEVANQAARSAIQTAKQADLKSEEGKQQAIAANTTANEAQQTSIEALQKASRANEQAAATNRELISKNAEWNKLQDRGLNELAAQQESMKRYIDLSRPSSVTVSTWDPVWAGPVHVSYPSNNHIQLYLKESAYVIGASILGIARVNALRGYSFSFTADMTAGQTYTPQVGGFEAFNQVSVTVHPIVNFAAILSEERRKRGLQ
;
A
#
# COMPACT_ATOMS: atom_id res chain seq x y z
N MET A 1 -18.16 13.43 -13.87
CA MET A 1 -18.99 14.02 -12.82
C MET A 1 -20.35 14.28 -13.42
N SER A 2 -21.28 13.37 -13.21
CA SER A 2 -22.71 13.56 -13.45
C SER A 2 -23.25 14.40 -12.29
N ASP A 3 -23.92 15.51 -12.60
CA ASP A 3 -24.46 16.45 -11.62
C ASP A 3 -25.81 15.89 -11.13
N VAL A 4 -25.78 14.89 -10.23
CA VAL A 4 -26.98 14.29 -9.64
C VAL A 4 -27.50 15.20 -8.53
N ILE A 5 -28.72 15.72 -8.70
CA ILE A 5 -29.34 16.67 -7.76
C ILE A 5 -30.61 16.06 -7.18
N LEU A 6 -30.55 15.68 -5.90
CA LEU A 6 -31.67 15.13 -5.14
C LEU A 6 -32.43 16.25 -4.42
N ARG A 7 -33.72 16.07 -4.13
CA ARG A 7 -34.58 17.05 -3.45
C ARG A 7 -35.04 16.54 -2.09
N ALA A 8 -34.77 17.32 -1.05
CA ALA A 8 -35.27 17.04 0.29
C ALA A 8 -36.63 17.71 0.52
N ASP A 9 -37.61 16.96 1.03
CA ASP A 9 -38.98 17.41 1.36
C ASP A 9 -39.08 18.16 2.72
N GLY A 10 -37.94 18.51 3.29
CA GLY A 10 -37.77 19.15 4.60
C GLY A 10 -36.43 18.73 5.24
N GLY A 11 -36.06 19.31 6.37
CA GLY A 11 -34.83 18.96 7.09
C GLY A 11 -34.56 19.82 8.32
N GLU A 12 -33.79 19.29 9.27
CA GLU A 12 -33.24 20.06 10.40
C GLU A 12 -31.76 20.30 10.11
N ILE A 13 -31.36 21.58 9.95
CA ILE A 13 -29.95 21.95 9.82
C ILE A 13 -29.45 22.37 11.19
N THR A 14 -28.44 21.67 11.72
CA THR A 14 -27.71 22.13 12.90
C THR A 14 -26.47 22.90 12.45
N VAL A 15 -26.49 24.22 12.65
CA VAL A 15 -25.33 25.09 12.39
C VAL A 15 -24.53 25.25 13.69
N GLY A 16 -23.27 24.82 13.70
CA GLY A 16 -22.37 25.07 14.83
C GLY A 16 -22.13 26.57 15.06
N ARG A 17 -22.04 27.01 16.33
CA ARG A 17 -21.75 28.41 16.70
C ARG A 17 -20.35 28.83 16.22
N GLN A 18 -20.25 29.98 15.55
CA GLN A 18 -18.97 30.56 15.11
C GLN A 18 -18.18 31.12 16.32
N ILE A 19 -16.96 30.61 16.53
CA ILE A 19 -16.04 31.01 17.61
C ILE A 19 -14.71 31.44 16.98
N GLY A 20 -14.06 32.49 17.50
CA GLY A 20 -12.76 32.92 16.99
C GLY A 20 -11.72 31.81 17.17
N SER A 21 -11.03 31.40 16.10
CA SER A 21 -10.19 30.20 16.12
C SER A 21 -8.75 30.45 15.67
N PHE A 22 -7.82 29.58 16.06
CA PHE A 22 -6.45 29.56 15.56
C PHE A 22 -6.02 28.11 15.30
N VAL A 23 -5.17 27.88 14.31
CA VAL A 23 -4.63 26.56 14.00
C VAL A 23 -3.24 26.45 14.61
N TRP A 24 -2.96 25.34 15.28
CA TRP A 24 -1.62 25.07 15.81
C TRP A 24 -1.25 23.62 15.59
N GLY A 25 0.03 23.32 15.47
CA GLY A 25 0.44 21.94 15.28
C GLY A 25 1.94 21.76 15.25
N ARG A 26 2.33 20.50 15.27
CA ARG A 26 3.72 20.08 15.11
C ARG A 26 4.07 20.07 13.62
N TRP A 27 5.30 20.47 13.31
CA TRP A 27 5.85 20.40 11.96
C TRP A 27 6.93 19.30 11.91
N ASP A 28 6.60 18.17 11.31
CA ASP A 28 7.51 17.05 11.15
C ASP A 28 8.24 17.11 9.81
N VAL A 29 9.57 17.29 9.86
CA VAL A 29 10.41 17.32 8.65
C VAL A 29 11.23 16.03 8.57
N THR A 30 10.98 15.24 7.53
CA THR A 30 11.78 14.07 7.20
C THR A 30 12.87 14.46 6.21
N LEU A 31 14.13 14.36 6.66
CA LEU A 31 15.31 14.62 5.85
C LEU A 31 15.83 13.31 5.23
N PRO A 32 16.41 13.39 4.02
CA PRO A 32 17.06 12.24 3.41
C PRO A 32 18.35 11.89 4.17
N SER A 33 18.69 10.59 4.20
CA SER A 33 19.72 9.99 5.08
C SER A 33 21.14 10.53 4.88
N ASP A 34 21.40 11.21 3.78
CA ASP A 34 22.66 11.83 3.39
C ASP A 34 22.81 13.28 3.87
N VAL A 35 21.75 13.89 4.43
CA VAL A 35 21.75 15.26 4.93
C VAL A 35 21.70 15.24 6.46
N SER A 36 22.76 15.74 7.09
CA SER A 36 22.83 15.94 8.54
C SER A 36 22.54 17.39 8.89
N LEU A 37 21.64 17.62 9.86
CA LEU A 37 21.43 18.96 10.42
C LEU A 37 22.73 19.44 11.12
N LYS A 38 23.00 20.75 11.04
CA LYS A 38 24.16 21.37 11.70
C LYS A 38 24.10 21.23 13.23
N ASP A 39 22.88 21.21 13.77
CA ASP A 39 22.62 21.07 15.20
C ASP A 39 21.81 19.79 15.43
N GLN A 40 22.11 19.07 16.52
CA GLN A 40 21.30 17.93 16.92
C GLN A 40 19.94 18.45 17.42
N PRO A 41 18.81 17.95 16.88
CA PRO A 41 17.49 18.36 17.34
C PRO A 41 17.33 17.98 18.83
N ASP A 42 16.92 18.94 19.67
CA ASP A 42 16.62 18.68 21.08
C ASP A 42 15.40 17.77 21.14
N THR A 43 15.62 16.49 21.47
CA THR A 43 14.57 15.46 21.58
C THR A 43 13.46 15.78 22.59
N ARG A 44 13.62 16.81 23.42
CA ARG A 44 12.61 17.29 24.38
C ARG A 44 11.68 18.34 23.79
N MET A 45 11.98 18.89 22.62
CA MET A 45 11.21 19.95 21.97
C MET A 45 10.79 19.50 20.57
N ALA A 46 9.58 19.89 20.17
CA ALA A 46 9.09 19.68 18.82
C ALA A 46 8.94 21.05 18.15
N GLU A 47 9.41 21.16 16.92
CA GLU A 47 9.14 22.32 16.08
C GLU A 47 7.64 22.36 15.77
N GLY A 48 7.03 23.53 15.91
CA GLY A 48 5.60 23.69 15.75
C GLY A 48 5.25 25.04 15.13
N PHE A 49 4.03 25.15 14.63
CA PHE A 49 3.51 26.36 14.02
C PHE A 49 2.22 26.83 14.71
N LEU A 50 1.99 28.13 14.61
CA LEU A 50 0.76 28.79 15.01
C LEU A 50 0.30 29.63 13.81
N TYR A 51 -0.85 29.27 13.25
CA TYR A 51 -1.46 29.93 12.11
C TYR A 51 -2.80 30.56 12.52
N LYS A 52 -3.02 31.80 12.08
CA LYS A 52 -4.27 32.52 12.28
C LYS A 52 -4.86 32.86 10.91
N PRO A 53 -5.97 32.22 10.50
CA PRO A 53 -6.67 32.54 9.26
C PRO A 53 -7.08 34.03 9.18
N GLU A 54 -7.04 34.62 7.98
CA GLU A 54 -7.30 36.06 7.78
C GLU A 54 -8.80 36.42 7.89
N ASP A 55 -9.70 35.53 7.45
CA ASP A 55 -11.15 35.79 7.29
C ASP A 55 -12.05 35.34 8.46
N LEU A 56 -11.48 35.24 9.67
CA LEU A 56 -12.18 34.75 10.85
C LEU A 56 -13.26 35.70 11.41
N PRO A 57 -14.46 35.19 11.79
CA PRO A 57 -15.44 35.97 12.54
C PRO A 57 -14.86 36.38 13.91
N LYS A 58 -14.82 37.70 14.18
CA LYS A 58 -14.28 38.29 15.41
C LYS A 58 -15.26 38.11 16.59
N GLY A 59 -15.34 36.91 17.14
CA GLY A 59 -16.03 36.65 18.41
C GLY A 59 -15.34 37.35 19.58
N ARG A 60 -16.09 37.99 20.48
CA ARG A 60 -15.54 38.85 21.55
C ARG A 60 -15.00 38.11 22.79
N PHE A 61 -15.31 36.83 23.01
CA PHE A 61 -15.02 36.18 24.31
C PHE A 61 -14.58 34.71 24.31
N ASP A 62 -14.53 34.02 23.17
CA ASP A 62 -14.11 32.61 23.12
C ASP A 62 -13.05 32.41 22.02
N LEU A 63 -11.88 31.86 22.38
CA LEU A 63 -10.82 31.43 21.46
C LEU A 63 -10.80 29.90 21.39
N ARG A 64 -10.82 29.33 20.18
CA ARG A 64 -10.70 27.89 19.94
C ARG A 64 -9.40 27.56 19.20
N GLY A 65 -8.58 26.69 19.77
CA GLY A 65 -7.43 26.13 19.07
C GLY A 65 -7.83 24.88 18.29
N VAL A 66 -7.55 24.83 16.99
CA VAL A 66 -7.65 23.62 16.16
C VAL A 66 -6.26 23.04 15.99
N ARG A 67 -6.06 21.82 16.47
CA ARG A 67 -4.77 21.14 16.28
C ARG A 67 -4.69 20.54 14.87
N ALA A 68 -3.60 20.81 14.17
CA ALA A 68 -3.35 20.30 12.83
C ALA A 68 -1.84 20.08 12.64
N ASP A 69 -1.39 18.85 12.80
CA ASP A 69 0.03 18.53 12.64
C ASP A 69 0.35 18.35 11.14
N SER A 70 1.47 18.92 10.67
CA SER A 70 1.90 18.86 9.26
C SER A 70 3.21 18.08 9.12
N SER A 71 3.40 17.51 7.93
CA SER A 71 4.58 16.74 7.56
C SER A 71 5.18 17.21 6.24
N GLN A 72 6.50 17.22 6.19
CA GLN A 72 7.26 17.59 5.01
C GLN A 72 8.35 16.56 4.75
N THR A 73 8.41 16.04 3.53
CA THR A 73 9.46 15.10 3.11
C THR A 73 10.37 15.79 2.11
N MET A 74 11.63 15.97 2.49
CA MET A 74 12.66 16.58 1.66
C MET A 74 13.35 15.53 0.78
N VAL A 75 13.64 15.88 -0.47
CA VAL A 75 14.45 15.07 -1.38
C VAL A 75 15.77 15.79 -1.65
N ALA A 76 16.90 15.10 -1.57
CA ALA A 76 18.21 15.67 -1.90
C ALA A 76 18.59 15.41 -3.36
N LYS A 77 19.22 16.39 -4.01
CA LYS A 77 19.89 16.23 -5.30
C LYS A 77 21.20 15.47 -5.10
N LYS A 78 21.75 14.93 -6.19
CA LYS A 78 23.09 14.32 -6.19
C LYS A 78 24.22 15.26 -5.73
N SER A 79 23.97 16.57 -5.69
CA SER A 79 24.90 17.60 -5.17
C SER A 79 24.84 17.79 -3.64
N GLY A 80 23.91 17.13 -2.93
CA GLY A 80 23.70 17.30 -1.49
C GLY A 80 22.79 18.49 -1.12
N GLU A 81 22.33 19.27 -2.08
CA GLU A 81 21.31 20.31 -1.87
C GLU A 81 19.90 19.73 -1.90
N ILE A 82 18.98 20.32 -1.13
CA ILE A 82 17.56 19.94 -1.15
C ILE A 82 16.91 20.34 -2.49
N ASP A 83 16.24 19.39 -3.11
CA ASP A 83 15.37 19.59 -4.26
C ASP A 83 13.94 19.92 -3.80
N TYR A 84 13.64 21.21 -3.67
CA TYR A 84 12.29 21.65 -3.33
C TYR A 84 11.22 21.26 -4.37
N SER A 85 11.60 20.96 -5.62
CA SER A 85 10.65 20.58 -6.67
C SER A 85 10.20 19.12 -6.57
N LEU A 86 11.03 18.26 -5.99
CA LEU A 86 10.73 16.85 -5.74
C LEU A 86 10.30 16.58 -4.29
N SER A 87 10.48 17.57 -3.42
CA SER A 87 10.04 17.53 -2.03
C SER A 87 8.53 17.68 -1.94
N THR A 88 7.93 17.05 -0.95
CA THR A 88 6.47 17.07 -0.76
C THR A 88 6.14 17.66 0.60
N SER A 89 5.07 18.45 0.66
CA SER A 89 4.55 19.09 1.86
C SER A 89 3.04 18.94 1.89
N ASP A 90 2.50 18.58 3.05
CA ASP A 90 1.05 18.58 3.26
C ASP A 90 0.55 19.82 4.02
N THR A 91 1.44 20.76 4.39
CA THR A 91 1.11 21.91 5.24
C THR A 91 -0.07 22.72 4.71
N GLU A 92 -0.06 23.13 3.44
CA GLU A 92 -1.16 23.92 2.85
C GLU A 92 -2.49 23.16 2.90
N GLN A 93 -2.49 21.86 2.60
CA GLN A 93 -3.70 21.02 2.64
C GLN A 93 -4.23 20.86 4.07
N VAL A 94 -3.32 20.73 5.04
CA VAL A 94 -3.64 20.61 6.46
C VAL A 94 -4.20 21.92 7.00
N LEU A 95 -3.64 23.06 6.59
CA LEU A 95 -4.14 24.40 6.93
C LEU A 95 -5.51 24.68 6.32
N ASP A 96 -5.72 24.38 5.03
CA ASP A 96 -7.02 24.51 4.35
C ASP A 96 -8.09 23.64 5.02
N ALA A 97 -7.74 22.41 5.39
CA ALA A 97 -8.65 21.50 6.10
C ALA A 97 -8.96 22.01 7.52
N ALA A 98 -7.98 22.60 8.20
CA ALA A 98 -8.17 23.20 9.51
C ALA A 98 -9.03 24.47 9.45
N GLU A 99 -8.88 25.28 8.42
CA GLU A 99 -9.72 26.46 8.15
C GLU A 99 -11.18 26.07 7.88
N LYS A 100 -11.42 25.03 7.08
CA LYS A 100 -12.77 24.48 6.88
C LYS A 100 -13.42 23.94 8.16
N ARG A 101 -12.62 23.41 9.09
CA ARG A 101 -13.11 22.99 10.43
C ARG A 101 -13.46 24.18 11.33
N ILE A 102 -12.83 25.33 11.09
CA ILE A 102 -13.03 26.58 11.82
C ILE A 102 -14.31 27.30 11.38
N GLU A 103 -14.67 27.24 10.09
CA GLU A 103 -15.85 27.92 9.53
C GLU A 103 -17.20 27.45 10.11
N GLY A 104 -17.21 26.30 10.81
CA GLY A 104 -18.35 25.78 11.54
C GLY A 104 -19.01 24.61 10.82
N ASN A 105 -19.13 23.48 11.51
CA ASN A 105 -19.71 22.25 10.97
C ASN A 105 -21.19 22.48 10.63
N LEU A 106 -21.55 22.36 9.34
CA LEU A 106 -22.92 22.15 8.90
C LEU A 106 -23.21 20.65 8.97
N PHE A 107 -24.05 20.23 9.92
CA PHE A 107 -24.53 18.86 9.98
C PHE A 107 -25.84 18.76 9.20
N PHE A 108 -25.82 17.94 8.14
CA PHE A 108 -27.00 17.59 7.36
C PHE A 108 -27.07 16.07 7.25
N GLU A 109 -28.22 15.51 7.62
CA GLU A 109 -28.55 14.09 7.49
C GLU A 109 -30.02 14.01 7.11
N LYS A 110 -30.33 13.28 6.04
CA LYS A 110 -31.71 13.14 5.58
C LYS A 110 -31.90 11.92 4.68
N ASP A 111 -33.05 11.31 4.84
CA ASP A 111 -33.58 10.28 3.95
C ASP A 111 -34.35 10.96 2.81
N ILE A 112 -33.88 10.75 1.58
CA ILE A 112 -34.55 11.17 0.35
C ILE A 112 -35.47 10.03 -0.10
N THR A 113 -36.77 10.32 -0.18
CA THR A 113 -37.78 9.39 -0.69
C THR A 113 -37.80 9.41 -2.22
N THR A 114 -38.51 8.46 -2.83
CA THR A 114 -38.61 8.32 -4.30
C THR A 114 -39.03 9.62 -5.00
N ASP A 115 -39.94 10.40 -4.41
CA ASP A 115 -40.38 11.69 -4.95
C ASP A 115 -39.25 12.74 -4.97
N GLY A 116 -38.28 12.62 -4.06
CA GLY A 116 -37.09 13.46 -3.96
C GLY A 116 -35.96 13.06 -4.90
N LEU A 117 -35.99 11.86 -5.48
CA LEU A 117 -34.98 11.39 -6.44
C LEU A 117 -35.18 11.98 -7.85
N GLY A 118 -36.40 12.42 -8.16
CA GLY A 118 -36.73 13.02 -9.46
C GLY A 118 -36.57 12.01 -10.60
N ILE A 119 -35.61 12.26 -11.49
CA ILE A 119 -35.31 11.42 -12.66
C ILE A 119 -34.22 10.38 -12.40
N TYR A 120 -33.55 10.45 -11.24
CA TYR A 120 -32.36 9.65 -10.97
C TYR A 120 -32.72 8.32 -10.31
N GLU A 121 -32.17 7.24 -10.84
CA GLU A 121 -32.40 5.88 -10.36
C GLU A 121 -31.22 5.40 -9.48
N PRO A 122 -31.46 5.08 -8.18
CA PRO A 122 -30.44 4.54 -7.29
C PRO A 122 -29.89 3.21 -7.82
N GLY A 123 -28.56 3.03 -7.79
CA GLY A 123 -27.87 1.85 -8.33
C GLY A 123 -27.65 1.87 -9.85
N VAL A 124 -28.10 2.91 -10.54
CA VAL A 124 -27.82 3.16 -11.96
C VAL A 124 -27.11 4.50 -12.13
N ASP A 125 -27.73 5.58 -11.65
CA ASP A 125 -27.21 6.95 -11.82
C ASP A 125 -26.26 7.38 -10.71
N PHE A 126 -26.42 6.80 -9.51
CA PHE A 126 -25.54 6.98 -8.35
C PHE A 126 -25.63 5.76 -7.43
N HIS A 127 -24.55 5.45 -6.73
CA HIS A 127 -24.41 4.29 -5.86
C HIS A 127 -24.19 4.72 -4.40
N GLU A 128 -24.24 3.75 -3.49
CA GLU A 128 -23.69 3.94 -2.15
C GLU A 128 -22.21 4.38 -2.26
N ASP A 129 -21.78 5.28 -1.38
CA ASP A 129 -20.47 5.97 -1.39
C ASP A 129 -20.28 7.07 -2.45
N ASP A 130 -21.23 7.26 -3.38
CA ASP A 130 -21.18 8.39 -4.33
C ASP A 130 -21.56 9.72 -3.65
N LEU A 131 -21.02 10.81 -4.19
CA LEU A 131 -21.34 12.18 -3.75
C LEU A 131 -22.46 12.74 -4.64
N VAL A 132 -23.49 13.26 -3.99
CA VAL A 132 -24.67 13.84 -4.65
C VAL A 132 -24.97 15.22 -4.07
N ASP A 133 -25.60 16.04 -4.88
CA ASP A 133 -26.01 17.36 -4.45
C ASP A 133 -27.45 17.33 -3.96
N VAL A 134 -27.72 17.92 -2.80
CA VAL A 134 -29.08 17.95 -2.24
C VAL A 134 -29.63 19.36 -2.26
N MET A 135 -30.80 19.50 -2.86
CA MET A 135 -31.58 20.72 -2.83
C MET A 135 -32.49 20.73 -1.60
N LEU A 136 -32.22 21.65 -0.68
CA LEU A 136 -33.02 21.89 0.52
C LEU A 136 -33.44 23.37 0.57
N TRP A 137 -34.75 23.64 0.69
CA TRP A 137 -35.32 25.00 0.77
C TRP A 137 -34.83 25.97 -0.32
N GLY A 138 -34.65 25.49 -1.54
CA GLY A 138 -34.17 26.28 -2.68
C GLY A 138 -32.68 26.61 -2.64
N LYS A 139 -31.91 26.03 -1.72
CA LYS A 139 -30.44 26.08 -1.66
C LYS A 139 -29.85 24.72 -2.00
N ARG A 140 -28.74 24.74 -2.74
CA ARG A 140 -27.98 23.55 -3.15
C ARG A 140 -26.90 23.29 -2.11
N LEU A 141 -26.94 22.11 -1.49
CA LEU A 141 -25.90 21.59 -0.62
C LEU A 141 -25.02 20.65 -1.47
N PRO A 142 -23.79 21.04 -1.80
CA PRO A 142 -22.93 20.25 -2.66
C PRO A 142 -22.27 19.09 -1.90
N ASP A 143 -21.91 18.04 -2.64
CA ASP A 143 -20.99 16.97 -2.22
C ASP A 143 -21.41 16.21 -0.95
N LEU A 144 -22.69 15.86 -0.83
CA LEU A 144 -23.18 15.04 0.29
C LEU A 144 -23.04 13.54 -0.03
N PRO A 145 -22.46 12.73 0.86
CA PRO A 145 -22.29 11.31 0.62
C PRO A 145 -23.62 10.56 0.73
N VAL A 146 -23.86 9.64 -0.21
CA VAL A 146 -24.92 8.63 -0.10
C VAL A 146 -24.42 7.52 0.83
N THR A 147 -25.03 7.39 2.00
CA THR A 147 -24.59 6.45 3.05
C THR A 147 -25.35 5.14 3.08
N ALA A 148 -26.55 5.08 2.48
CA ALA A 148 -27.29 3.83 2.26
C ALA A 148 -28.40 4.02 1.21
N ILE A 149 -28.73 2.96 0.48
CA ILE A 149 -29.87 2.91 -0.45
C ILE A 149 -30.76 1.72 -0.08
N ASP A 150 -31.97 2.00 0.40
CA ASP A 150 -32.95 1.00 0.81
C ASP A 150 -34.16 0.92 -0.14
N ILE A 151 -34.67 -0.30 -0.33
CA ILE A 151 -35.93 -0.56 -1.05
C ILE A 151 -37.06 -0.67 -0.01
N ALA A 152 -37.92 0.34 0.07
CA ALA A 152 -39.14 0.32 0.84
C ALA A 152 -40.31 -0.24 0.00
N ALA A 153 -40.32 -1.54 -0.25
CA ALA A 153 -41.45 -2.20 -0.92
C ALA A 153 -42.49 -2.69 0.10
N GLU A 154 -43.71 -2.15 0.05
CA GLU A 154 -44.89 -2.86 0.58
C GLU A 154 -45.35 -3.89 -0.45
N ARG A 155 -45.79 -5.06 0.04
CA ARG A 155 -46.13 -6.22 -0.80
C ARG A 155 -47.26 -5.85 -1.79
N GLY A 156 -46.91 -5.63 -3.06
CA GLY A 156 -47.85 -5.34 -4.15
C GLY A 156 -47.87 -3.90 -4.67
N SER A 157 -46.97 -3.01 -4.20
CA SER A 157 -46.81 -1.66 -4.77
C SER A 157 -45.51 -1.51 -5.56
N ALA A 158 -45.43 -0.51 -6.45
CA ALA A 158 -44.20 -0.12 -7.12
C ALA A 158 -43.06 0.11 -6.11
N GLU A 159 -41.83 -0.24 -6.49
CA GLU A 159 -40.64 -0.10 -5.65
C GLU A 159 -40.47 1.36 -5.22
N ARG A 160 -40.48 1.62 -3.91
CA ARG A 160 -40.21 2.96 -3.36
C ARG A 160 -38.81 2.95 -2.77
N TRP A 161 -37.90 3.68 -3.38
CA TRP A 161 -36.55 3.87 -2.88
C TRP A 161 -36.51 4.86 -1.70
N ARG A 162 -35.62 4.58 -0.75
CA ARG A 162 -35.20 5.48 0.31
C ARG A 162 -33.68 5.58 0.28
N VAL A 163 -33.18 6.78 0.04
CA VAL A 163 -31.74 7.05 -0.08
C VAL A 163 -31.30 7.89 1.11
N HIS A 164 -30.41 7.36 1.92
CA HIS A 164 -29.82 8.05 3.06
C HIS A 164 -28.66 8.91 2.59
N VAL A 165 -28.72 10.22 2.86
CA VAL A 165 -27.71 11.19 2.42
C VAL A 165 -27.21 12.02 3.61
N GLY A 166 -25.88 12.10 3.75
CA GLY A 166 -25.23 12.82 4.86
C GLY A 166 -24.84 11.93 6.04
N GLY A 167 -24.78 12.50 7.26
CA GLY A 167 -24.41 11.76 8.49
C GLY A 167 -22.92 11.85 8.90
N GLN A 168 -22.12 12.66 8.21
CA GLN A 168 -20.74 12.98 8.57
C GLN A 168 -20.49 14.49 8.46
N PRO A 169 -19.64 15.10 9.33
CA PRO A 169 -19.20 16.47 9.11
C PRO A 169 -18.44 16.54 7.78
N ILE A 170 -18.86 17.43 6.87
CA ILE A 170 -18.33 17.60 5.49
C ILE A 170 -16.79 17.76 5.46
N ALA A 171 -16.20 18.25 6.56
CA ALA A 171 -14.75 18.41 6.72
C ALA A 171 -13.95 17.08 6.81
N ASP A 172 -14.57 15.94 7.12
CA ASP A 172 -13.86 14.67 7.32
C ASP A 172 -13.74 13.84 6.03
N ALA A 173 -14.62 14.05 5.05
CA ALA A 173 -14.52 13.39 3.74
C ALA A 173 -13.25 13.80 2.97
N ALA A 174 -12.80 15.06 3.11
CA ALA A 174 -11.56 15.56 2.52
C ALA A 174 -10.30 15.05 3.24
N ALA A 175 -10.36 14.93 4.58
CA ALA A 175 -9.27 14.36 5.38
C ALA A 175 -9.13 12.85 5.13
N LEU A 176 -10.25 12.13 4.98
CA LEU A 176 -10.28 10.73 4.58
C LEU A 176 -9.71 10.54 3.17
N ARG A 177 -10.02 11.46 2.23
CA ARG A 177 -9.46 11.46 0.88
C ARG A 177 -7.95 11.70 0.88
N SER A 178 -7.45 12.69 1.64
CA SER A 178 -6.00 12.97 1.70
C SER A 178 -5.22 11.84 2.39
N SER A 179 -5.81 11.21 3.42
CA SER A 179 -5.24 10.02 4.06
C SER A 179 -5.18 8.83 3.08
N ARG A 180 -6.25 8.58 2.32
CA ARG A 180 -6.28 7.54 1.27
C ARG A 180 -5.26 7.83 0.16
N GLU A 181 -5.18 9.07 -0.32
CA GLU A 181 -4.23 9.47 -1.36
C GLU A 181 -2.77 9.34 -0.90
N LYS A 182 -2.44 9.70 0.35
CA LYS A 182 -1.11 9.48 0.93
C LYS A 182 -0.76 8.00 1.02
N ILE A 183 -1.71 7.16 1.44
CA ILE A 183 -1.53 5.70 1.47
C ILE A 183 -1.31 5.14 0.05
N PHE A 184 -2.09 5.57 -0.95
CA PHE A 184 -1.90 5.14 -2.34
C PHE A 184 -0.59 5.65 -2.93
N ALA A 185 -0.16 6.87 -2.60
CA ALA A 185 1.11 7.43 -3.02
C ALA A 185 2.29 6.66 -2.42
N GLN A 186 2.21 6.31 -1.13
CA GLN A 186 3.21 5.47 -0.47
C GLN A 186 3.27 4.07 -1.08
N ILE A 187 2.12 3.44 -1.36
CA ILE A 187 2.05 2.13 -2.05
C ILE A 187 2.66 2.23 -3.46
N ALA A 188 2.38 3.31 -4.19
CA ALA A 188 2.95 3.51 -5.52
C ALA A 188 4.47 3.71 -5.47
N ALA A 189 4.99 4.41 -4.44
CA ALA A 189 6.42 4.56 -4.19
C ALA A 189 7.08 3.22 -3.83
N GLU A 190 6.49 2.45 -2.92
CA GLU A 190 6.98 1.10 -2.56
C GLU A 190 6.93 0.14 -3.74
N ARG A 191 5.88 0.18 -4.59
CA ARG A 191 5.82 -0.59 -5.83
C ARG A 191 6.91 -0.19 -6.82
N ARG A 192 7.22 1.10 -6.94
CA ARG A 192 8.33 1.59 -7.79
C ARG A 192 9.68 1.15 -7.25
N GLU A 193 9.88 1.16 -5.94
CA GLU A 193 11.11 0.69 -5.31
C GLU A 193 11.26 -0.83 -5.44
N ALA A 194 10.18 -1.60 -5.27
CA ALA A 194 10.16 -3.04 -5.51
C ALA A 194 10.47 -3.34 -6.98
N ALA A 195 9.86 -2.62 -7.93
CA ALA A 195 10.10 -2.77 -9.36
C ALA A 195 11.54 -2.37 -9.75
N SER A 196 12.13 -1.34 -9.13
CA SER A 196 13.50 -0.93 -9.39
C SER A 196 14.51 -1.95 -8.87
N LYS A 197 14.29 -2.51 -7.67
CA LYS A 197 15.06 -3.65 -7.13
C LYS A 197 14.93 -4.87 -8.04
N LEU A 198 13.73 -5.20 -8.50
CA LEU A 198 13.50 -6.28 -9.49
C LEU A 198 14.26 -6.02 -10.80
N GLY A 199 14.27 -4.76 -11.27
CA GLY A 199 14.93 -4.36 -12.52
C GLY A 199 16.46 -4.38 -12.45
N VAL A 200 17.06 -4.07 -11.29
CA VAL A 200 18.51 -4.24 -11.07
C VAL A 200 18.86 -5.73 -11.08
N VAL A 201 18.08 -6.55 -10.38
CA VAL A 201 18.30 -8.00 -10.29
C VAL A 201 18.10 -8.69 -11.66
N SER A 202 17.06 -8.30 -12.41
CA SER A 202 16.81 -8.80 -13.78
C SER A 202 17.96 -8.48 -14.74
N ARG A 203 18.53 -7.27 -14.66
CA ARG A 203 19.74 -6.90 -15.43
C ARG A 203 20.94 -7.76 -15.06
N GLN A 204 21.11 -8.07 -13.78
CA GLN A 204 22.18 -8.94 -13.31
C GLN A 204 22.00 -10.39 -13.80
N ALA A 205 20.78 -10.91 -13.81
CA ALA A 205 20.45 -12.21 -14.40
C ALA A 205 20.71 -12.25 -15.92
N ALA A 206 20.29 -11.22 -16.65
CA ALA A 206 20.54 -11.10 -18.09
C ALA A 206 22.04 -11.02 -18.41
N SER A 207 22.82 -10.32 -17.58
CA SER A 207 24.28 -10.28 -17.69
C SER A 207 24.89 -11.67 -17.48
N ALA A 208 24.42 -12.40 -16.47
CA ALA A 208 24.91 -13.74 -16.15
C ALA A 208 24.59 -14.76 -17.27
N VAL A 209 23.39 -14.67 -17.89
CA VAL A 209 23.04 -15.48 -19.08
C VAL A 209 23.98 -15.18 -20.25
N LYS A 210 24.29 -13.90 -20.52
CA LYS A 210 25.27 -13.53 -21.56
C LYS A 210 26.65 -14.12 -21.29
N THR A 211 27.10 -14.14 -20.04
CA THR A 211 28.36 -14.79 -19.64
C THR A 211 28.30 -16.30 -19.89
N ALA A 212 27.19 -16.95 -19.59
CA ALA A 212 26.96 -18.37 -19.88
C ALA A 212 27.07 -18.68 -21.38
N ASP A 213 26.38 -17.91 -22.22
CA ASP A 213 26.39 -18.07 -23.67
C ASP A 213 27.81 -17.87 -24.23
N GLY A 214 28.57 -16.92 -23.68
CA GLY A 214 29.97 -16.69 -24.03
C GLY A 214 30.86 -17.90 -23.68
N ALA A 215 30.68 -18.48 -22.50
CA ALA A 215 31.40 -19.67 -22.06
C ALA A 215 31.05 -20.89 -22.94
N ALA A 216 29.76 -21.11 -23.24
CA ALA A 216 29.30 -22.20 -24.10
C ALA A 216 29.87 -22.09 -25.52
N LYS A 217 29.90 -20.88 -26.11
CA LYS A 217 30.54 -20.65 -27.42
C LYS A 217 32.03 -20.95 -27.39
N THR A 218 32.71 -20.61 -26.30
CA THR A 218 34.15 -20.85 -26.14
C THR A 218 34.44 -22.35 -26.04
N ALA A 219 33.63 -23.08 -25.25
CA ALA A 219 33.70 -24.53 -25.15
C ALA A 219 33.44 -25.22 -26.51
N GLY A 220 32.42 -24.77 -27.26
CA GLY A 220 32.12 -25.29 -28.59
C GLY A 220 33.26 -25.09 -29.60
N LYS A 221 33.89 -23.90 -29.59
CA LYS A 221 35.09 -23.65 -30.42
C LYS A 221 36.26 -24.54 -30.03
N ALA A 222 36.53 -24.68 -28.73
CA ALA A 222 37.60 -25.53 -28.24
C ALA A 222 37.40 -27.02 -28.62
N LEU A 223 36.15 -27.50 -28.56
CA LEU A 223 35.79 -28.85 -29.00
C LEU A 223 36.03 -29.04 -30.51
N SER A 224 35.63 -28.07 -31.33
CA SER A 224 35.87 -28.13 -32.78
C SER A 224 37.36 -28.13 -33.11
N THR A 225 38.18 -27.33 -32.42
CA THR A 225 39.65 -27.38 -32.54
C THR A 225 40.23 -28.73 -32.13
N ALA A 226 39.74 -29.31 -31.03
CA ALA A 226 40.17 -30.64 -30.59
C ALA A 226 39.83 -31.72 -31.61
N GLN A 227 38.63 -31.70 -32.19
CA GLN A 227 38.23 -32.63 -33.24
C GLN A 227 39.12 -32.53 -34.49
N GLY A 228 39.46 -31.31 -34.91
CA GLY A 228 40.41 -31.08 -36.00
C GLY A 228 41.79 -31.66 -35.70
N ALA A 229 42.34 -31.40 -34.51
CA ALA A 229 43.65 -31.91 -34.11
C ALA A 229 43.69 -33.44 -33.98
N VAL A 230 42.60 -34.08 -33.52
CA VAL A 230 42.46 -35.54 -33.53
C VAL A 230 42.48 -36.07 -34.96
N HIS A 231 41.73 -35.45 -35.88
CA HIS A 231 41.70 -35.85 -37.28
C HIS A 231 43.09 -35.74 -37.94
N ASP A 232 43.79 -34.63 -37.72
CA ASP A 232 45.14 -34.42 -38.25
C ASP A 232 46.13 -35.46 -37.68
N SER A 233 46.00 -35.81 -36.39
CA SER A 233 46.78 -36.86 -35.76
C SER A 233 46.51 -38.25 -36.35
N GLU A 234 45.25 -38.57 -36.66
CA GLU A 234 44.89 -39.83 -37.32
C GLU A 234 45.50 -39.92 -38.73
N VAL A 235 45.42 -38.83 -39.49
CA VAL A 235 46.02 -38.74 -40.84
C VAL A 235 47.54 -38.88 -40.78
N ALA A 236 48.21 -38.17 -39.85
CA ALA A 236 49.66 -38.28 -39.67
C ALA A 236 50.10 -39.69 -39.25
N ASN A 237 49.34 -40.34 -38.36
CA ASN A 237 49.58 -41.73 -37.95
C ASN A 237 49.42 -42.71 -39.12
N GLN A 238 48.42 -42.52 -39.99
CA GLN A 238 48.27 -43.34 -41.20
C GLN A 238 49.44 -43.14 -42.17
N ALA A 239 49.88 -41.89 -42.38
CA ALA A 239 51.03 -41.58 -43.22
C ALA A 239 52.32 -42.23 -42.67
N ALA A 240 52.55 -42.16 -41.36
CA ALA A 240 53.68 -42.81 -40.70
C ALA A 240 53.67 -44.34 -40.88
N ARG A 241 52.51 -44.98 -40.71
CA ARG A 241 52.36 -46.43 -40.94
C ARG A 241 52.68 -46.81 -42.38
N SER A 242 52.19 -46.04 -43.35
CA SER A 242 52.46 -46.25 -44.78
C SER A 242 53.95 -46.08 -45.10
N ALA A 243 54.59 -45.03 -44.58
CA ALA A 243 56.02 -44.80 -44.77
C ALA A 243 56.88 -45.93 -44.17
N ILE A 244 56.53 -46.42 -42.98
CA ILE A 244 57.19 -47.57 -42.35
C ILE A 244 57.01 -48.84 -43.20
N GLN A 245 55.83 -49.08 -43.76
CA GLN A 245 55.61 -50.23 -44.65
C GLN A 245 56.45 -50.14 -45.94
N THR A 246 56.50 -48.97 -46.58
CA THR A 246 57.32 -48.74 -47.77
C THR A 246 58.80 -48.92 -47.46
N ALA A 247 59.29 -48.38 -46.35
CA ALA A 247 60.67 -48.58 -45.90
C ALA A 247 61.00 -50.05 -45.61
N LYS A 248 60.02 -50.81 -45.09
CA LYS A 248 60.14 -52.27 -44.85
C LYS A 248 60.21 -53.07 -46.15
N GLN A 249 59.52 -52.63 -47.21
CA GLN A 249 59.58 -53.23 -48.53
C GLN A 249 60.86 -52.85 -49.31
N ALA A 250 61.38 -51.63 -49.11
CA ALA A 250 62.57 -51.11 -49.77
C ALA A 250 63.91 -51.55 -49.13
N ASP A 251 63.87 -52.51 -48.20
CA ASP A 251 64.96 -52.91 -47.31
C ASP A 251 65.38 -51.78 -46.33
N LEU A 252 65.05 -51.97 -45.05
CA LEU A 252 65.34 -51.04 -43.92
C LEU A 252 66.84 -50.76 -43.70
N LYS A 253 67.71 -51.32 -44.54
CA LYS A 253 69.16 -51.11 -44.52
C LYS A 253 69.59 -49.87 -45.29
N SER A 254 68.77 -49.34 -46.19
CA SER A 254 69.07 -48.06 -46.86
C SER A 254 68.90 -46.89 -45.89
N GLU A 255 69.86 -45.96 -45.87
CA GLU A 255 69.80 -44.79 -44.99
C GLU A 255 68.61 -43.87 -45.32
N GLU A 256 68.21 -43.79 -46.58
CA GLU A 256 67.04 -43.01 -47.02
C GLU A 256 65.71 -43.56 -46.46
N GLY A 257 65.53 -44.89 -46.47
CA GLY A 257 64.32 -45.52 -45.92
C GLY A 257 64.18 -45.32 -44.40
N LYS A 258 65.31 -45.35 -43.67
CA LYS A 258 65.34 -45.04 -42.23
C LYS A 258 65.00 -43.57 -41.98
N GLN A 259 65.58 -42.64 -42.75
CA GLN A 259 65.31 -41.21 -42.60
C GLN A 259 63.85 -40.87 -42.86
N GLN A 260 63.22 -41.43 -43.89
CA GLN A 260 61.79 -41.24 -44.16
C GLN A 260 60.89 -41.78 -43.04
N ALA A 261 61.19 -42.97 -42.52
CA ALA A 261 60.42 -43.55 -41.41
C ALA A 261 60.55 -42.72 -40.12
N ILE A 262 61.76 -42.24 -39.81
CA ILE A 262 62.00 -41.36 -38.66
C ILE A 262 61.24 -40.04 -38.83
N ALA A 263 61.35 -39.38 -39.99
CA ALA A 263 60.67 -38.12 -40.26
C ALA A 263 59.14 -38.26 -40.12
N ALA A 264 58.55 -39.30 -40.69
CA ALA A 264 57.12 -39.53 -40.60
C ALA A 264 56.65 -39.84 -39.17
N ASN A 265 57.46 -40.58 -38.39
CA ASN A 265 57.15 -40.86 -36.99
C ASN A 265 57.29 -39.61 -36.10
N THR A 266 58.26 -38.73 -36.40
CA THR A 266 58.38 -37.41 -35.74
C THR A 266 57.13 -36.56 -36.01
N THR A 267 56.68 -36.45 -37.27
CA THR A 267 55.44 -35.73 -37.61
C THR A 267 54.21 -36.32 -36.89
N ALA A 268 54.11 -37.65 -36.81
CA ALA A 268 53.01 -38.31 -36.11
C ALA A 268 53.01 -38.01 -34.60
N ASN A 269 54.19 -38.04 -33.96
CA ASN A 269 54.32 -37.70 -32.54
C ASN A 269 53.97 -36.23 -32.27
N GLU A 270 54.41 -35.30 -33.13
CA GLU A 270 54.05 -33.87 -33.02
C GLU A 270 52.55 -33.64 -33.17
N ALA A 271 51.91 -34.30 -34.14
CA ALA A 271 50.47 -34.24 -34.35
C ALA A 271 49.70 -34.84 -33.16
N GLN A 272 50.19 -35.95 -32.59
CA GLN A 272 49.59 -36.57 -31.41
C GLN A 272 49.71 -35.68 -30.17
N GLN A 273 50.86 -35.03 -29.97
CA GLN A 273 51.05 -34.06 -28.89
C GLN A 273 50.10 -32.87 -29.03
N THR A 274 49.95 -32.33 -30.24
CA THR A 274 49.00 -31.25 -30.55
C THR A 274 47.55 -31.65 -30.26
N SER A 275 47.18 -32.89 -30.58
CA SER A 275 45.86 -33.44 -30.28
C SER A 275 45.60 -33.53 -28.76
N ILE A 276 46.57 -34.02 -27.99
CA ILE A 276 46.48 -34.11 -26.53
C ILE A 276 46.28 -32.72 -25.91
N GLU A 277 47.05 -31.73 -26.36
CA GLU A 277 46.95 -30.35 -25.87
C GLU A 277 45.59 -29.72 -26.21
N ALA A 278 45.09 -29.95 -27.43
CA ALA A 278 43.78 -29.47 -27.85
C ALA A 278 42.64 -30.11 -27.03
N LEU A 279 42.70 -31.42 -26.76
CA LEU A 279 41.74 -32.12 -25.91
C LEU A 279 41.77 -31.62 -24.46
N GLN A 280 42.96 -31.40 -23.89
CA GLN A 280 43.09 -30.82 -22.55
C GLN A 280 42.47 -29.42 -22.48
N LYS A 281 42.69 -28.58 -23.49
CA LYS A 281 42.10 -27.25 -23.57
C LYS A 281 40.58 -27.31 -23.69
N ALA A 282 40.05 -28.24 -24.48
CA ALA A 282 38.61 -28.48 -24.60
C ALA A 282 37.98 -28.96 -23.28
N SER A 283 38.63 -29.88 -22.55
CA SER A 283 38.16 -30.34 -21.23
C SER A 283 38.05 -29.19 -20.25
N ARG A 284 39.12 -28.37 -20.13
CA ARG A 284 39.13 -27.20 -19.23
C ARG A 284 38.04 -26.19 -19.58
N ALA A 285 37.83 -25.91 -20.87
CA ALA A 285 36.78 -25.01 -21.31
C ALA A 285 35.37 -25.55 -20.98
N ASN A 286 35.18 -26.87 -21.10
CA ASN A 286 33.91 -27.51 -20.78
C ASN A 286 33.64 -27.52 -19.26
N GLU A 287 34.66 -27.78 -18.45
CA GLU A 287 34.58 -27.71 -16.98
C GLU A 287 34.22 -26.29 -16.51
N GLN A 288 34.83 -25.26 -17.11
CA GLN A 288 34.48 -23.87 -16.83
C GLN A 288 33.03 -23.55 -17.22
N ALA A 289 32.57 -23.98 -18.40
CA ALA A 289 31.17 -23.79 -18.81
C ALA A 289 30.20 -24.49 -17.85
N ALA A 290 30.51 -25.72 -17.41
CA ALA A 290 29.70 -26.47 -16.45
C ALA A 290 29.69 -25.83 -15.04
N ALA A 291 30.79 -25.20 -14.62
CA ALA A 291 30.83 -24.44 -13.37
C ALA A 291 29.93 -23.20 -13.44
N THR A 292 30.05 -22.40 -14.51
CA THR A 292 29.21 -21.22 -14.75
C THR A 292 27.73 -21.60 -14.81
N ASN A 293 27.39 -22.71 -15.46
CA ASN A 293 26.01 -23.17 -15.56
C ASN A 293 25.44 -23.59 -14.19
N ARG A 294 26.22 -24.26 -13.34
CA ARG A 294 25.82 -24.59 -11.97
C ARG A 294 25.57 -23.35 -11.13
N GLU A 295 26.43 -22.34 -11.24
CA GLU A 295 26.23 -21.06 -10.54
C GLU A 295 24.93 -20.37 -10.97
N LEU A 296 24.63 -20.37 -12.28
CA LEU A 296 23.40 -19.79 -12.81
C LEU A 296 22.14 -20.49 -12.31
N ILE A 297 22.16 -21.82 -12.27
CA ILE A 297 21.03 -22.60 -11.73
C ILE A 297 20.81 -22.24 -10.25
N SER A 298 21.88 -22.14 -9.46
CA SER A 298 21.80 -21.72 -8.04
C SER A 298 21.21 -20.32 -7.91
N LYS A 299 21.72 -19.35 -8.66
CA LYS A 299 21.20 -17.96 -8.63
C LYS A 299 19.75 -17.87 -9.10
N ASN A 300 19.34 -18.69 -10.07
CA ASN A 300 17.96 -18.72 -10.54
C ASN A 300 17.01 -19.33 -9.48
N ALA A 301 17.46 -20.36 -8.77
CA ALA A 301 16.71 -20.90 -7.63
C ALA A 301 16.55 -19.88 -6.50
N GLU A 302 17.59 -19.10 -6.20
CA GLU A 302 17.51 -17.97 -5.26
C GLU A 302 16.55 -16.88 -5.77
N TRP A 303 16.57 -16.59 -7.07
CA TRP A 303 15.68 -15.61 -7.69
C TRP A 303 14.20 -16.00 -7.57
N ASN A 304 13.86 -17.25 -7.87
CA ASN A 304 12.50 -17.76 -7.70
C ASN A 304 12.04 -17.62 -6.25
N LYS A 305 12.89 -17.99 -5.28
CA LYS A 305 12.56 -17.81 -3.84
C LYS A 305 12.32 -16.35 -3.47
N LEU A 306 13.11 -15.42 -3.99
CA LEU A 306 12.94 -14.00 -3.73
C LEU A 306 11.65 -13.46 -4.37
N GLN A 307 11.34 -13.89 -5.59
CA GLN A 307 10.11 -13.53 -6.27
C GLN A 307 8.88 -14.05 -5.52
N ASP A 308 8.89 -15.31 -5.11
CA ASP A 308 7.82 -15.92 -4.33
C ASP A 308 7.63 -15.18 -2.99
N ARG A 309 8.73 -14.82 -2.31
CA ARG A 309 8.67 -14.02 -1.09
C ARG A 309 8.04 -12.64 -1.35
N GLY A 310 8.42 -11.97 -2.43
CA GLY A 310 7.86 -10.67 -2.81
C GLY A 310 6.38 -10.73 -3.18
N LEU A 311 5.94 -11.76 -3.90
CA LEU A 311 4.53 -12.00 -4.22
C LEU A 311 3.71 -12.26 -2.95
N ASN A 312 4.22 -13.10 -2.06
CA ASN A 312 3.57 -13.38 -0.78
C ASN A 312 3.47 -12.13 0.10
N GLU A 313 4.50 -11.27 0.09
CA GLU A 313 4.49 -10.00 0.83
C GLU A 313 3.42 -9.05 0.30
N LEU A 314 3.33 -8.88 -1.03
CA LEU A 314 2.32 -8.04 -1.65
C LEU A 314 0.91 -8.56 -1.37
N ALA A 315 0.71 -9.88 -1.43
CA ALA A 315 -0.57 -10.51 -1.10
C ALA A 315 -0.93 -10.33 0.39
N ALA A 316 0.04 -10.39 1.30
CA ALA A 316 -0.18 -10.12 2.72
C ALA A 316 -0.64 -8.68 2.95
N GLN A 317 0.01 -7.71 2.29
CA GLN A 317 -0.33 -6.29 2.38
C GLN A 317 -1.72 -5.97 1.79
N GLN A 318 -2.05 -6.57 0.64
CA GLN A 318 -3.36 -6.38 0.02
C GLN A 318 -4.50 -6.90 0.92
N GLU A 319 -4.33 -8.11 1.46
CA GLU A 319 -5.33 -8.71 2.34
C GLU A 319 -5.43 -7.98 3.67
N SER A 320 -4.30 -7.54 4.24
CA SER A 320 -4.30 -6.75 5.47
C SER A 320 -4.98 -5.40 5.28
N MET A 321 -4.81 -4.76 4.11
CA MET A 321 -5.49 -3.52 3.76
C MET A 321 -7.00 -3.71 3.63
N LYS A 322 -7.44 -4.76 2.94
CA LYS A 322 -8.86 -5.09 2.83
C LYS A 322 -9.49 -5.28 4.21
N ARG A 323 -8.85 -6.08 5.07
CA ARG A 323 -9.30 -6.30 6.45
C ARG A 323 -9.28 -5.01 7.27
N TYR A 324 -8.29 -4.16 7.10
CA TYR A 324 -8.22 -2.86 7.77
C TYR A 324 -9.39 -1.96 7.38
N ILE A 325 -9.66 -1.84 6.08
CA ILE A 325 -10.79 -1.05 5.57
C ILE A 325 -12.09 -1.57 6.17
N ASP A 326 -12.35 -2.87 6.08
CA ASP A 326 -13.58 -3.48 6.59
C ASP A 326 -13.75 -3.28 8.10
N LEU A 327 -12.67 -3.41 8.88
CA LEU A 327 -12.70 -3.19 10.33
C LEU A 327 -12.79 -1.71 10.74
N SER A 328 -12.32 -0.80 9.88
CA SER A 328 -12.35 0.65 10.12
C SER A 328 -13.66 1.32 9.70
N ARG A 329 -14.58 0.57 9.07
CA ARG A 329 -15.86 1.11 8.62
C ARG A 329 -16.62 1.71 9.80
N PRO A 330 -17.02 2.99 9.70
CA PRO A 330 -17.88 3.59 10.71
C PRO A 330 -19.20 2.83 10.81
N SER A 331 -19.76 2.75 12.01
CA SER A 331 -21.07 2.16 12.23
C SER A 331 -21.91 3.07 13.10
N SER A 332 -23.13 3.32 12.66
CA SER A 332 -24.08 4.16 13.37
C SER A 332 -25.28 3.32 13.79
N VAL A 333 -25.73 3.51 15.02
CA VAL A 333 -26.96 2.90 15.52
C VAL A 333 -27.79 3.95 16.24
N THR A 334 -29.11 3.87 16.10
CA THR A 334 -30.03 4.62 16.94
C THR A 334 -30.81 3.66 17.82
N VAL A 335 -30.72 3.86 19.13
CA VAL A 335 -31.38 3.03 20.13
C VAL A 335 -32.45 3.89 20.83
N SER A 336 -33.69 3.44 20.75
CA SER A 336 -34.86 4.03 21.41
C SER A 336 -35.59 3.04 22.32
N THR A 337 -35.14 1.79 22.35
CA THR A 337 -35.66 0.70 23.19
C THR A 337 -34.61 0.26 24.20
N TRP A 338 -35.03 -0.44 25.26
CA TRP A 338 -34.13 -0.94 26.31
C TRP A 338 -33.24 -2.11 25.84
N ASP A 339 -33.44 -2.59 24.60
CA ASP A 339 -32.70 -3.71 24.05
C ASP A 339 -31.29 -3.25 23.63
N PRO A 340 -30.24 -3.95 24.07
CA PRO A 340 -28.90 -3.57 23.71
C PRO A 340 -28.60 -3.87 22.23
N VAL A 341 -27.83 -2.98 21.59
CA VAL A 341 -27.51 -3.07 20.15
C VAL A 341 -26.03 -2.85 19.91
N TRP A 342 -25.49 -3.40 18.82
CA TRP A 342 -24.12 -3.20 18.41
C TRP A 342 -23.99 -2.10 17.35
N ALA A 343 -23.08 -1.16 17.57
CA ALA A 343 -22.56 -0.25 16.57
C ALA A 343 -21.11 -0.63 16.28
N GLY A 344 -20.93 -1.50 15.28
CA GLY A 344 -19.63 -2.10 14.96
C GLY A 344 -19.05 -2.85 16.18
N PRO A 345 -17.85 -2.48 16.68
CA PRO A 345 -17.22 -3.15 17.83
C PRO A 345 -17.76 -2.67 19.19
N VAL A 346 -18.64 -1.66 19.24
CA VAL A 346 -19.18 -1.10 20.49
C VAL A 346 -20.59 -1.63 20.74
N HIS A 347 -20.79 -2.13 21.94
CA HIS A 347 -22.09 -2.53 22.47
C HIS A 347 -22.73 -1.35 23.21
N VAL A 348 -23.91 -0.93 22.76
CA VAL A 348 -24.71 0.14 23.34
C VAL A 348 -25.82 -0.49 24.16
N SER A 349 -25.89 -0.18 25.45
CA SER A 349 -26.86 -0.78 26.38
C SER A 349 -27.47 0.24 27.32
N TYR A 350 -28.66 -0.07 27.82
CA TYR A 350 -29.40 0.73 28.80
C TYR A 350 -29.56 -0.06 30.10
N PRO A 351 -28.54 -0.12 30.97
CA PRO A 351 -28.56 -0.95 32.17
C PRO A 351 -29.62 -0.55 33.19
N SER A 352 -30.10 0.70 33.17
CA SER A 352 -31.16 1.20 34.04
C SER A 352 -31.84 2.41 33.41
N ASN A 353 -33.08 2.68 33.84
CA ASN A 353 -33.77 3.92 33.47
C ASN A 353 -32.86 5.10 33.81
N ASN A 354 -32.42 5.83 32.77
CA ASN A 354 -31.58 7.05 32.80
C ASN A 354 -30.09 6.89 32.48
N HIS A 355 -29.55 5.68 32.29
CA HIS A 355 -28.13 5.51 31.97
C HIS A 355 -27.91 4.73 30.67
N ILE A 356 -26.97 5.22 29.87
CA ILE A 356 -26.43 4.53 28.69
C ILE A 356 -25.05 4.01 29.06
N GLN A 357 -24.73 2.78 28.66
CA GLN A 357 -23.39 2.22 28.72
C GLN A 357 -22.93 1.82 27.32
N LEU A 358 -21.73 2.27 26.99
CA LEU A 358 -21.00 1.91 25.78
C LEU A 358 -19.87 1.00 26.20
N TYR A 359 -19.81 -0.21 25.65
CA TYR A 359 -18.73 -1.15 25.92
C TYR A 359 -18.00 -1.49 24.62
N LEU A 360 -16.70 -1.24 24.57
CA LEU A 360 -15.87 -1.62 23.43
C LEU A 360 -15.34 -3.04 23.63
N LYS A 361 -15.75 -3.97 22.76
CA LYS A 361 -15.33 -5.37 22.85
C LYS A 361 -13.82 -5.51 22.69
N GLU A 362 -13.20 -6.38 23.48
CA GLU A 362 -11.81 -6.76 23.29
C GLU A 362 -11.59 -7.40 21.91
N SER A 363 -10.53 -6.98 21.23
CA SER A 363 -10.15 -7.47 19.91
C SER A 363 -8.64 -7.44 19.75
N ALA A 364 -8.09 -8.42 19.04
CA ALA A 364 -6.68 -8.42 18.66
C ALA A 364 -6.35 -7.35 17.60
N TYR A 365 -7.38 -6.80 16.94
CA TYR A 365 -7.23 -5.91 15.79
C TYR A 365 -7.83 -4.53 16.01
N VAL A 366 -8.86 -4.39 16.86
CA VAL A 366 -9.45 -3.11 17.23
C VAL A 366 -8.91 -2.74 18.61
N ILE A 367 -8.07 -1.72 18.66
CA ILE A 367 -7.39 -1.28 19.89
C ILE A 367 -8.14 -0.15 20.60
N GLY A 368 -9.06 0.49 19.89
CA GLY A 368 -9.90 1.55 20.43
C GLY A 368 -11.07 1.89 19.51
N ALA A 369 -11.85 2.88 19.90
CA ALA A 369 -12.89 3.47 19.07
C ALA A 369 -13.12 4.92 19.48
N SER A 370 -13.34 5.80 18.50
CA SER A 370 -13.85 7.15 18.74
C SER A 370 -15.35 7.16 18.50
N ILE A 371 -16.08 7.71 19.45
CA ILE A 371 -17.53 7.66 19.50
C ILE A 371 -18.09 9.07 19.50
N LEU A 372 -19.08 9.30 18.64
CA LEU A 372 -19.94 10.47 18.67
C LEU A 372 -21.36 10.01 19.03
N GLY A 373 -21.90 10.53 20.12
CA GLY A 373 -23.26 10.23 20.56
C GLY A 373 -24.13 11.48 20.57
N ILE A 374 -25.36 11.36 20.10
CA ILE A 374 -26.42 12.38 20.21
C ILE A 374 -27.61 11.72 20.87
N ALA A 375 -28.00 12.20 22.04
CA ALA A 375 -29.10 11.66 22.80
C ALA A 375 -30.23 12.69 22.96
N ARG A 376 -31.48 12.22 22.91
CA ARG A 376 -32.64 12.98 23.41
C ARG A 376 -32.79 12.69 24.90
N VAL A 377 -32.84 13.74 25.68
CA VAL A 377 -32.94 13.68 27.14
C VAL A 377 -34.28 14.23 27.59
N ASN A 378 -35.02 13.44 28.36
CA ASN A 378 -36.25 13.87 29.02
C ASN A 378 -35.90 14.51 30.36
N ALA A 379 -36.26 15.79 30.49
CA ALA A 379 -36.22 16.59 31.71
C ALA A 379 -37.55 17.38 31.82
N LEU A 380 -37.62 18.43 32.67
CA LEU A 380 -38.79 19.33 32.73
C LEU A 380 -39.16 19.93 31.35
N ARG A 381 -38.17 20.05 30.45
CA ARG A 381 -38.34 20.25 29.00
C ARG A 381 -37.33 19.34 28.28
N GLY A 382 -37.75 18.62 27.24
CA GLY A 382 -36.87 17.76 26.47
C GLY A 382 -35.79 18.55 25.73
N TYR A 383 -34.56 18.02 25.67
CA TYR A 383 -33.44 18.65 24.97
C TYR A 383 -32.50 17.60 24.36
N SER A 384 -31.62 18.03 23.44
CA SER A 384 -30.60 17.19 22.81
C SER A 384 -29.25 17.33 23.52
N PHE A 385 -28.62 16.21 23.84
CA PHE A 385 -27.31 16.13 24.48
C PHE A 385 -26.32 15.41 23.55
N SER A 386 -25.22 16.07 23.22
CA SER A 386 -24.14 15.47 22.42
C SER A 386 -22.94 15.14 23.30
N PHE A 387 -22.31 13.99 23.07
CA PHE A 387 -21.07 13.60 23.74
C PHE A 387 -20.09 12.96 22.77
N THR A 388 -18.81 13.02 23.11
CA THR A 388 -17.74 12.29 22.42
C THR A 388 -16.96 11.45 23.41
N ALA A 389 -16.52 10.26 23.00
CA ALA A 389 -15.70 9.39 23.84
C ALA A 389 -14.65 8.67 23.00
N ASP A 390 -13.41 8.68 23.48
CA ASP A 390 -12.37 7.79 22.98
C ASP A 390 -12.23 6.62 23.95
N MET A 391 -12.42 5.42 23.43
CA MET A 391 -12.42 4.19 24.19
C MET A 391 -11.23 3.32 23.79
N THR A 392 -10.61 2.66 24.77
CA THR A 392 -9.68 1.55 24.54
C THR A 392 -10.42 0.21 24.57
N ALA A 393 -9.87 -0.81 23.90
CA ALA A 393 -10.47 -2.14 23.87
C ALA A 393 -10.70 -2.69 25.30
N GLY A 394 -11.89 -3.22 25.56
CA GLY A 394 -12.30 -3.70 26.89
C GLY A 394 -12.85 -2.62 27.83
N GLN A 395 -12.81 -1.34 27.44
CA GLN A 395 -13.33 -0.25 28.27
C GLN A 395 -14.86 -0.18 28.22
N THR A 396 -15.46 0.24 29.34
CA THR A 396 -16.85 0.71 29.40
C THR A 396 -16.88 2.22 29.64
N TYR A 397 -17.68 2.93 28.88
CA TYR A 397 -17.92 4.36 29.02
C TYR A 397 -19.40 4.62 29.29
N THR A 398 -19.68 5.47 30.28
CA THR A 398 -21.04 5.85 30.68
C THR A 398 -21.16 7.37 30.55
N PRO A 399 -21.79 7.89 29.48
CA PRO A 399 -22.08 9.33 29.40
C PRO A 399 -23.00 9.74 30.55
N GLN A 400 -22.69 10.87 31.18
CA GLN A 400 -23.49 11.40 32.29
C GLN A 400 -24.31 12.60 31.85
N VAL A 401 -25.60 12.55 32.17
CA VAL A 401 -26.55 13.67 32.16
C VAL A 401 -26.90 14.02 33.61
N GLY A 402 -27.60 15.13 33.84
CA GLY A 402 -27.93 15.59 35.20
C GLY A 402 -28.70 14.55 36.02
N GLY A 403 -28.65 14.65 37.36
CA GLY A 403 -29.15 13.62 38.28
C GLY A 403 -30.67 13.34 38.25
N PHE A 404 -31.47 14.14 37.54
CA PHE A 404 -32.92 13.97 37.38
C PHE A 404 -33.35 13.73 35.92
N GLU A 405 -32.38 13.54 35.03
CA GLU A 405 -32.58 13.51 33.59
C GLU A 405 -32.49 12.08 33.05
N ALA A 406 -33.35 11.75 32.08
CA ALA A 406 -33.46 10.41 31.52
C ALA A 406 -33.12 10.40 30.04
N PHE A 407 -32.20 9.54 29.60
CA PHE A 407 -32.03 9.27 28.18
C PHE A 407 -33.29 8.60 27.61
N ASN A 408 -33.85 9.20 26.56
CA ASN A 408 -35.03 8.73 25.85
C ASN A 408 -34.63 7.98 24.56
N GLN A 409 -33.64 8.50 23.85
CA GLN A 409 -33.12 7.93 22.61
C GLN A 409 -31.65 8.33 22.47
N VAL A 410 -30.80 7.46 21.92
CA VAL A 410 -29.42 7.80 21.58
C VAL A 410 -29.07 7.30 20.18
N SER A 411 -28.48 8.17 19.38
CA SER A 411 -27.79 7.85 18.14
C SER A 411 -26.30 7.84 18.42
N VAL A 412 -25.62 6.75 18.13
CA VAL A 412 -24.20 6.54 18.38
C VAL A 412 -23.51 6.19 17.08
N THR A 413 -22.55 7.00 16.68
CA THR A 413 -21.64 6.75 15.55
C THR A 413 -20.28 6.36 16.08
N VAL A 414 -19.76 5.23 15.63
CA VAL A 414 -18.53 4.62 16.11
C VAL A 414 -17.52 4.56 14.97
N HIS A 415 -16.33 5.09 15.22
CA HIS A 415 -15.16 5.01 14.35
C HIS A 415 -14.11 4.10 15.00
N PRO A 416 -13.98 2.83 14.57
CA PRO A 416 -13.00 1.91 15.14
C PRO A 416 -11.56 2.34 14.88
N ILE A 417 -10.71 2.20 15.89
CA ILE A 417 -9.25 2.40 15.79
C ILE A 417 -8.61 1.01 15.63
N VAL A 418 -8.12 0.74 14.43
CA VAL A 418 -7.63 -0.58 14.01
C VAL A 418 -6.10 -0.62 14.01
N ASN A 419 -5.52 -1.67 14.57
CA ASN A 419 -4.08 -1.92 14.55
C ASN A 419 -3.68 -2.65 13.26
N PHE A 420 -3.29 -1.89 12.25
CA PHE A 420 -2.83 -2.45 10.97
C PHE A 420 -1.62 -3.37 11.12
N ALA A 421 -0.68 -3.06 12.02
CA ALA A 421 0.52 -3.87 12.22
C ALA A 421 0.16 -5.28 12.70
N ALA A 422 -0.80 -5.42 13.62
CA ALA A 422 -1.28 -6.72 14.08
C ALA A 422 -1.92 -7.55 12.95
N ILE A 423 -2.71 -6.92 12.09
CA ILE A 423 -3.32 -7.57 10.91
C ILE A 423 -2.23 -8.01 9.93
N LEU A 424 -1.30 -7.12 9.60
CA LEU A 424 -0.21 -7.40 8.67
C LEU A 424 0.69 -8.54 9.17
N SER A 425 1.05 -8.54 10.46
CA SER A 425 1.84 -9.61 11.07
C SER A 425 1.13 -10.97 11.00
N GLU A 426 -0.19 -11.01 11.15
CA GLU A 426 -0.96 -12.23 10.97
C GLU A 426 -0.97 -12.69 9.51
N GLU A 427 -1.23 -11.79 8.56
CA GLU A 427 -1.27 -12.12 7.14
C GLU A 427 0.10 -12.55 6.59
N ARG A 428 1.20 -11.98 7.11
CA ARG A 428 2.57 -12.44 6.85
C ARG A 428 2.82 -13.85 7.38
N ARG A 429 2.42 -14.12 8.63
CA ARG A 429 2.58 -15.44 9.27
C ARG A 429 1.81 -16.54 8.53
N LYS A 430 0.57 -16.28 8.06
CA LYS A 430 -0.20 -17.24 7.24
C LYS A 430 0.52 -17.65 5.95
N ARG A 431 1.39 -16.77 5.44
CA ARG A 431 2.14 -16.95 4.19
C ARG A 431 3.61 -17.36 4.42
N GLY A 432 3.98 -17.72 5.65
CA GLY A 432 5.34 -18.16 5.98
C GLY A 432 6.40 -17.06 5.93
N LEU A 433 5.98 -15.79 5.96
CA LEU A 433 6.85 -14.64 6.03
C LEU A 433 7.10 -14.33 7.51
N GLN A 434 8.21 -14.81 8.05
CA GLN A 434 8.72 -14.42 9.37
C GLN A 434 9.86 -13.41 9.23
#